data_AF-A0A0F6YFS6-F1
#
_entry.id   AF-A0A0F6YFS6-F1
#
_cell.length_a   1.000
_cell.length_b   1.000
_cell.length_c   1.000
_cell.angle_alpha   90.00
_cell.angle_beta   90.00
_cell.angle_gamma   90.00
#
_symmetry.space_group_name_H-M   'P 1'
#
loop_
_entity.id
_entity.type
_entity.pdbx_description
1 polymer ?
#
loop_
_entity_poly.entity_id
_entity_poly.type
_entity_poly.pdbx_seq_one_letter_code
_entity_poly.pdbx_strand_id
1 'polypeptide(L)'
;MKPLIHLFHLSTGGVLAEEDQTPARRAQLGILAIATSLAMAAIWGVAAGSSVPALAAHNAYKLPLMLVLAAIGAVPVGMLAWKIVGVRQKARELLHGYALSVFLGCAVLLVLAPLVALYYLSSTAAGPLFAMGTVLLGLLVGCATFVRVVRARLREGEREEGSDWRPVVPGVVLMLAFVATLWQVVALFAPILPESTPFRGGIDDALVQP
;
A
#
# COMPACT_ATOMS: atom_id res chain seq x y z
N MET A 1 21.96 -0.75 5.03
CA MET A 1 21.53 0.57 4.50
C MET A 1 21.46 0.65 2.98
N LYS A 2 22.47 0.22 2.21
CA LYS A 2 22.46 0.23 0.72
C LYS A 2 21.14 -0.24 0.05
N PRO A 3 20.50 -1.35 0.46
CA PRO A 3 19.30 -1.81 -0.24
C PRO A 3 18.06 -0.93 -0.02
N LEU A 4 17.95 -0.21 1.12
CA LEU A 4 16.86 0.74 1.34
C LEU A 4 16.99 1.98 0.45
N ILE A 5 18.21 2.46 0.24
CA ILE A 5 18.48 3.56 -0.69
C ILE A 5 18.08 3.16 -2.12
N HIS A 6 18.36 1.93 -2.52
CA HIS A 6 17.93 1.41 -3.82
C HIS A 6 16.40 1.37 -3.94
N LEU A 7 15.68 0.98 -2.88
CA LEU A 7 14.21 1.00 -2.88
C LEU A 7 13.66 2.42 -3.03
N PHE A 8 14.21 3.40 -2.31
CA PHE A 8 13.82 4.79 -2.48
C PHE A 8 14.10 5.29 -3.89
N HIS A 9 15.29 5.04 -4.43
CA HIS A 9 15.65 5.42 -5.80
C HIS A 9 14.71 4.79 -6.84
N LEU A 10 14.34 3.53 -6.68
CA LEU A 10 13.39 2.86 -7.56
C LEU A 10 11.97 3.45 -7.41
N SER A 11 11.57 3.75 -6.18
CA SER A 11 10.26 4.34 -5.89
C SER A 11 10.11 5.75 -6.46
N THR A 12 11.22 6.49 -6.67
CA THR A 12 11.24 7.81 -7.32
C THR A 12 11.37 7.73 -8.84
N GLY A 13 11.40 6.53 -9.42
CA GLY A 13 11.44 6.28 -10.86
C GLY A 13 12.84 6.08 -11.43
N GLY A 14 13.83 5.92 -10.56
CA GLY A 14 15.18 5.55 -10.97
C GLY A 14 15.23 4.15 -11.57
N VAL A 15 16.17 3.95 -12.49
CA VAL A 15 16.42 2.65 -13.13
C VAL A 15 17.53 1.92 -12.37
N LEU A 16 17.43 0.59 -12.26
CA LEU A 16 18.51 -0.25 -11.72
C LEU A 16 19.70 -0.25 -12.69
N ALA A 17 20.92 -0.19 -12.14
CA ALA A 17 22.14 -0.42 -12.91
C ALA A 17 22.02 -1.74 -13.69
N GLU A 18 22.57 -1.82 -14.90
CA GLU A 18 22.42 -2.98 -15.79
C GLU A 18 22.82 -4.30 -15.12
N GLU A 19 23.89 -4.28 -14.32
CA GLU A 19 24.39 -5.41 -13.53
C GLU A 19 23.36 -5.93 -12.50
N ASP A 20 22.49 -5.06 -11.99
CA ASP A 20 21.46 -5.35 -10.98
C ASP A 20 20.10 -5.72 -11.61
N GLN A 21 19.96 -5.73 -12.95
CA GLN A 21 18.68 -5.98 -13.61
C GLN A 21 18.25 -7.46 -13.66
N THR A 22 18.89 -8.33 -12.88
CA THR A 22 18.56 -9.76 -12.84
C THR A 22 17.16 -10.02 -12.25
N PRO A 23 16.45 -11.07 -12.71
CA PRO A 23 15.13 -11.43 -12.14
C PRO A 23 15.18 -11.71 -10.64
N ALA A 24 16.25 -12.37 -10.17
CA ALA A 24 16.45 -12.69 -8.76
C ALA A 24 16.59 -11.41 -7.92
N ARG A 25 17.35 -10.42 -8.39
CA ARG A 25 17.52 -9.14 -7.70
C ARG A 25 16.21 -8.36 -7.60
N ARG A 26 15.41 -8.33 -8.66
CA ARG A 26 14.08 -7.68 -8.65
C ARG A 26 13.12 -8.34 -7.66
N ALA A 27 13.12 -9.68 -7.60
CA ALA A 27 12.32 -10.42 -6.63
C ALA A 27 12.78 -10.13 -5.20
N GLN A 28 14.10 -10.15 -4.94
CA GLN A 28 14.67 -9.78 -3.65
C GLN A 28 14.27 -8.37 -3.20
N LEU A 29 14.33 -7.39 -4.11
CA LEU A 29 13.92 -6.01 -3.83
C LEU A 29 12.41 -5.90 -3.57
N GLY A 30 11.58 -6.63 -4.32
CA GLY A 30 10.14 -6.69 -4.06
C GLY A 30 9.80 -7.27 -2.69
N ILE A 31 10.43 -8.38 -2.30
CA ILE A 31 10.28 -9.00 -0.98
C ILE A 31 10.73 -8.03 0.11
N LEU A 32 11.89 -7.39 -0.07
CA LEU A 32 12.40 -6.41 0.90
C LEU A 32 11.48 -5.20 1.03
N ALA A 33 10.91 -4.71 -0.07
CA ALA A 33 9.96 -3.61 -0.07
C ALA A 33 8.73 -3.97 0.76
N ILE A 34 8.10 -5.13 0.51
CA ILE A 34 6.96 -5.61 1.30
C ILE A 34 7.35 -5.78 2.77
N ALA A 35 8.44 -6.49 3.08
CA ALA A 35 8.87 -6.72 4.45
C ALA A 35 9.11 -5.40 5.22
N THR A 36 9.74 -4.43 4.57
CA THR A 36 9.96 -3.10 5.16
C THR A 36 8.64 -2.34 5.34
N SER A 37 7.72 -2.45 4.38
CA SER A 37 6.38 -1.86 4.47
C SER A 37 5.60 -2.40 5.67
N LEU A 38 5.68 -3.70 5.93
CA LEU A 38 5.04 -4.35 7.07
C LEU A 38 5.62 -3.83 8.39
N ALA A 39 6.94 -3.72 8.49
CA ALA A 39 7.59 -3.15 9.68
C ALA A 39 7.19 -1.68 9.91
N MET A 40 7.14 -0.87 8.85
CA MET A 40 6.68 0.53 8.89
C MET A 40 5.22 0.64 9.36
N ALA A 41 4.34 -0.21 8.82
CA ALA A 41 2.93 -0.27 9.22
C ALA A 41 2.76 -0.69 10.68
N ALA A 42 3.56 -1.66 11.16
CA ALA A 42 3.58 -2.06 12.56
C ALA A 42 3.93 -0.89 13.49
N ILE A 43 5.00 -0.14 13.15
CA ILE A 43 5.44 1.03 13.93
C ILE A 43 4.35 2.10 13.95
N TRP A 44 3.72 2.40 12.82
CA TRP A 44 2.60 3.34 12.78
C TRP A 44 1.40 2.84 13.60
N GLY A 45 1.10 1.54 13.58
CA GLY A 45 0.03 0.94 14.39
C GLY A 45 0.25 1.09 15.89
N VAL A 46 1.49 0.90 16.35
CA VAL A 46 1.89 1.17 17.74
C VAL A 46 1.66 2.64 18.08
N ALA A 47 2.04 3.56 17.19
CA ALA A 47 1.83 5.00 17.40
C ALA A 47 0.34 5.37 17.50
N ALA A 48 -0.50 4.81 16.63
CA ALA A 48 -1.96 5.02 16.63
C ALA A 48 -2.65 4.42 17.85
N GLY A 49 -2.10 3.35 18.45
CA GLY A 49 -2.60 2.74 19.67
C GLY A 49 -1.94 3.26 20.95
N SER A 50 -1.11 4.29 20.88
CA SER A 50 -0.19 4.67 21.97
C SER A 50 -0.89 5.13 23.26
N SER A 51 -2.15 5.57 23.18
CA SER A 51 -2.98 5.91 24.34
C SER A 51 -3.43 4.71 25.16
N VAL A 52 -3.44 3.49 24.59
CA VAL A 52 -3.85 2.25 25.25
C VAL A 52 -2.83 1.15 24.95
N PRO A 53 -1.93 0.77 25.90
CA PRO A 53 -0.83 -0.16 25.62
C PRO A 53 -1.24 -1.51 25.02
N ALA A 54 -2.36 -2.07 25.47
CA ALA A 54 -2.92 -3.30 24.92
C ALA A 54 -3.32 -3.14 23.44
N LEU A 55 -3.89 -1.98 23.07
CA LEU A 55 -4.25 -1.67 21.69
C LEU A 55 -3.01 -1.43 20.83
N ALA A 56 -1.99 -0.74 21.34
CA ALA A 56 -0.71 -0.57 20.65
C ALA A 56 -0.08 -1.93 20.30
N ALA A 57 -0.03 -2.86 21.26
CA ALA A 57 0.48 -4.22 21.06
C ALA A 57 -0.35 -4.98 20.02
N HIS A 58 -1.68 -4.85 20.03
CA HIS A 58 -2.54 -5.45 19.02
C HIS A 58 -2.33 -4.87 17.62
N ASN A 59 -2.22 -3.55 17.51
CA ASN A 59 -2.03 -2.87 16.23
C ASN A 59 -0.69 -3.21 15.58
N ALA A 60 0.35 -3.49 16.38
CA ALA A 60 1.67 -3.88 15.91
C ALA A 60 1.64 -5.09 14.97
N TYR A 61 0.78 -6.09 15.23
CA TYR A 61 0.64 -7.26 14.36
C TYR A 61 -0.60 -7.20 13.45
N LYS A 62 -1.69 -6.55 13.89
CA LYS A 62 -2.92 -6.44 13.09
C LYS A 62 -2.67 -5.70 11.78
N LEU A 63 -2.04 -4.53 11.80
CA LEU A 63 -1.88 -3.73 10.57
C LEU A 63 -1.03 -4.40 9.49
N PRO A 64 0.14 -5.00 9.80
CA PRO A 64 0.86 -5.83 8.85
C PRO A 64 -0.01 -6.95 8.27
N LEU A 65 -0.77 -7.63 9.13
CA LEU A 65 -1.65 -8.71 8.70
C LEU A 65 -2.76 -8.20 7.77
N MET A 66 -3.34 -7.04 8.03
CA MET A 66 -4.35 -6.42 7.16
C MET A 66 -3.79 -6.15 5.76
N LEU A 67 -2.57 -5.60 5.67
CA LEU A 67 -1.91 -5.34 4.39
C LEU A 67 -1.64 -6.64 3.62
N VAL A 68 -1.20 -7.70 4.32
CA VAL A 68 -0.97 -9.02 3.71
C VAL A 68 -2.27 -9.62 3.20
N LEU A 69 -3.34 -9.62 4.01
CA LEU A 69 -4.63 -10.17 3.61
C LEU A 69 -5.25 -9.39 2.44
N ALA A 70 -5.16 -8.06 2.47
CA ALA A 70 -5.60 -7.22 1.37
C ALA A 70 -4.83 -7.54 0.07
N ALA A 71 -3.51 -7.73 0.16
CA ALA A 71 -2.67 -8.15 -0.97
C ALA A 71 -3.06 -9.52 -1.51
N ILE A 72 -3.28 -10.50 -0.63
CA ILE A 72 -3.70 -11.86 -1.01
C ILE A 72 -5.04 -11.84 -1.76
N GLY A 73 -5.98 -10.99 -1.35
CA GLY A 73 -7.25 -10.82 -2.07
C GLY A 73 -7.10 -10.08 -3.40
N ALA A 74 -6.26 -9.04 -3.47
CA ALA A 74 -6.18 -8.16 -4.63
C ALA A 74 -5.29 -8.70 -5.76
N VAL A 75 -4.16 -9.34 -5.44
CA VAL A 75 -3.18 -9.83 -6.43
C VAL A 75 -3.82 -10.79 -7.44
N PRO A 76 -4.59 -11.82 -7.03
CA PRO A 76 -5.26 -12.72 -7.98
C PRO A 76 -6.21 -12.00 -8.94
N VAL A 77 -6.95 -11.00 -8.45
CA VAL A 77 -7.88 -10.20 -9.26
C VAL A 77 -7.11 -9.38 -10.30
N GLY A 78 -6.00 -8.74 -9.90
CA GLY A 78 -5.11 -8.03 -10.82
C GLY A 78 -4.46 -8.95 -11.87
N MET A 79 -4.07 -10.17 -11.48
CA MET A 79 -3.52 -11.18 -12.39
C MET A 79 -4.55 -11.72 -13.38
N LEU A 80 -5.79 -11.92 -12.93
CA LEU A 80 -6.89 -12.30 -13.82
C LEU A 80 -7.17 -11.21 -14.85
N ALA A 81 -7.27 -9.95 -14.41
CA ALA A 81 -7.43 -8.80 -15.30
C ALA A 81 -6.28 -8.70 -16.31
N TRP A 82 -5.04 -8.93 -15.86
CA TRP A 82 -3.86 -9.00 -16.74
C TRP A 82 -4.04 -10.04 -17.86
N LYS A 83 -4.51 -11.24 -17.50
CA LYS A 83 -4.68 -12.34 -18.44
C LYS A 83 -5.82 -12.07 -19.44
N ILE A 84 -6.93 -11.50 -18.98
CA ILE A 84 -8.09 -11.19 -19.82
C ILE A 84 -7.78 -10.08 -20.84
N VAL A 85 -7.06 -9.05 -20.41
CA VAL A 85 -6.71 -7.91 -21.29
C VAL A 85 -5.66 -8.29 -22.34
N GLY A 86 -4.91 -9.38 -22.14
CA GLY A 86 -3.94 -9.89 -23.12
C GLY A 86 -2.67 -9.04 -23.21
N VAL A 87 -2.24 -8.45 -22.09
CA VAL A 87 -1.06 -7.57 -22.05
C VAL A 87 0.23 -8.38 -22.31
N ARG A 88 1.03 -7.93 -23.29
CA ARG A 88 2.31 -8.58 -23.69
C ARG A 88 3.42 -8.46 -22.64
N GLN A 89 3.36 -7.45 -21.78
CA GLN A 89 4.36 -7.22 -20.73
C GLN A 89 4.38 -8.37 -19.70
N LYS A 90 5.40 -8.41 -18.85
CA LYS A 90 5.51 -9.44 -17.81
C LYS A 90 4.74 -9.00 -16.57
N ALA A 91 3.83 -9.84 -16.07
CA ALA A 91 3.05 -9.62 -14.84
C ALA A 91 3.92 -9.26 -13.62
N ARG A 92 5.18 -9.73 -13.59
CA ARG A 92 6.15 -9.38 -12.54
C ARG A 92 6.41 -7.87 -12.39
N GLU A 93 6.32 -7.10 -13.48
CA GLU A 93 6.55 -5.65 -13.44
C GLU A 93 5.40 -4.96 -12.70
N LEU A 94 4.17 -5.47 -12.86
CA LEU A 94 3.01 -5.01 -12.10
C LEU A 94 3.17 -5.29 -10.60
N LEU A 95 3.59 -6.50 -10.24
CA LEU A 95 3.82 -6.90 -8.85
C LEU A 95 4.97 -6.10 -8.21
N HIS A 96 6.00 -5.79 -8.98
CA HIS A 96 7.10 -4.95 -8.49
C HIS A 96 6.62 -3.50 -8.27
N GLY A 97 5.85 -2.94 -9.20
CA GLY A 97 5.24 -1.63 -9.04
C GLY A 97 4.29 -1.57 -7.83
N TYR A 98 3.52 -2.63 -7.61
CA TYR A 98 2.69 -2.79 -6.42
C TYR A 98 3.55 -2.78 -5.14
N ALA A 99 4.60 -3.60 -5.06
CA ALA A 99 5.46 -3.65 -3.88
C ALA A 99 6.12 -2.29 -3.57
N LEU A 100 6.61 -1.57 -4.58
CA LEU A 100 7.19 -0.23 -4.41
C LEU A 100 6.14 0.80 -3.96
N SER A 101 4.91 0.69 -4.46
CA SER A 101 3.83 1.60 -4.08
C SER A 101 3.37 1.41 -2.63
N VAL A 102 3.26 0.15 -2.17
CA VAL A 102 2.96 -0.18 -0.77
C VAL A 102 4.09 0.31 0.13
N PHE A 103 5.34 0.13 -0.29
CA PHE A 103 6.51 0.66 0.42
C PHE A 103 6.46 2.17 0.61
N LEU A 104 6.17 2.93 -0.45
CA LEU A 104 6.14 4.39 -0.32
C LEU A 104 4.93 4.86 0.52
N GLY A 105 3.78 4.22 0.38
CA GLY A 105 2.63 4.49 1.24
C GLY A 105 2.93 4.26 2.72
N CYS A 106 3.55 3.12 3.06
CA CYS A 106 3.97 2.83 4.43
C CYS A 106 5.12 3.72 4.92
N ALA A 107 6.00 4.18 4.03
CA ALA A 107 7.04 5.14 4.40
C ALA A 107 6.43 6.48 4.85
N VAL A 108 5.37 6.95 4.19
CA VAL A 108 4.60 8.12 4.64
C VAL A 108 4.00 7.89 6.03
N LEU A 109 3.42 6.70 6.27
CA LEU A 109 2.92 6.35 7.61
C LEU A 109 4.03 6.40 8.65
N LEU A 110 5.18 5.78 8.38
CA LEU A 110 6.31 5.78 9.31
C LEU A 110 6.77 7.21 9.66
N VAL A 111 6.90 8.08 8.66
CA VAL A 111 7.33 9.48 8.85
C VAL A 111 6.32 10.26 9.70
N LEU A 112 5.02 9.97 9.56
CA LEU A 112 3.95 10.63 10.30
C LEU A 112 3.60 9.95 11.64
N ALA A 113 4.18 8.77 11.93
CA ALA A 113 3.90 8.03 13.16
C ALA A 113 4.20 8.83 14.44
N PRO A 114 5.33 9.56 14.58
CA PRO A 114 5.58 10.37 15.77
C PRO A 114 4.52 11.46 15.98
N LEU A 115 4.02 12.06 14.90
CA LEU A 115 2.98 13.08 14.95
C LEU A 115 1.66 12.48 15.46
N VAL A 116 1.28 11.31 14.95
CA VAL A 116 0.09 10.58 15.41
C VAL A 116 0.20 10.22 16.89
N ALA A 117 1.35 9.74 17.35
CA ALA A 117 1.58 9.43 18.76
C ALA A 117 1.47 10.68 19.64
N LEU A 118 2.07 11.81 19.24
CA LEU A 118 1.97 13.08 19.97
C LEU A 118 0.51 13.55 20.10
N TYR A 119 -0.29 13.44 19.04
CA TYR A 119 -1.70 13.83 19.10
C TYR A 119 -2.53 12.88 19.95
N TYR A 120 -2.27 11.56 19.93
CA TYR A 120 -2.95 10.63 20.82
C TYR A 120 -2.62 10.84 22.30
N LEU A 121 -1.42 11.33 22.62
CA LEU A 121 -1.02 11.66 23.98
C LEU A 121 -1.51 13.04 24.44
N SER A 122 -1.80 13.97 23.52
CA SER A 122 -2.17 15.35 23.85
C SER A 122 -3.66 15.66 23.69
N SER A 123 -4.39 14.98 22.81
CA SER A 123 -5.80 15.27 22.53
C SER A 123 -6.59 14.03 22.11
N THR A 124 -7.62 13.70 22.89
CA THR A 124 -8.56 12.61 22.59
C THR A 124 -9.42 12.86 21.36
N ALA A 125 -9.66 14.13 21.01
CA ALA A 125 -10.46 14.49 19.84
C ALA A 125 -9.64 14.59 18.55
N ALA A 126 -8.40 15.08 18.63
CA ALA A 126 -7.56 15.29 17.44
C ALA A 126 -6.81 14.02 17.01
N GLY A 127 -6.39 13.17 17.95
CA GLY A 127 -5.65 11.92 17.67
C GLY A 127 -6.27 11.07 16.55
N PRO A 128 -7.58 10.77 16.59
CA PRO A 128 -8.23 9.94 15.58
C PRO A 128 -8.27 10.60 14.20
N LEU A 129 -8.53 11.91 14.15
CA LEU A 129 -8.55 12.67 12.89
C LEU A 129 -7.18 12.67 12.22
N PHE A 130 -6.10 12.87 12.99
CA PHE A 130 -4.74 12.77 12.47
C PHE A 130 -4.42 11.35 12.01
N ALA A 131 -4.76 10.33 12.79
CA ALA A 131 -4.52 8.94 12.39
C ALA A 131 -5.21 8.62 11.05
N MET A 132 -6.51 8.90 10.92
CA MET A 132 -7.25 8.71 9.66
C MET A 132 -6.65 9.51 8.51
N GLY A 133 -6.31 10.79 8.74
CA GLY A 133 -5.67 11.65 7.74
C GLY A 133 -4.35 11.10 7.23
N THR A 134 -3.50 10.56 8.11
CA THR A 134 -2.22 9.95 7.71
C THR A 134 -2.40 8.67 6.92
N VAL A 135 -3.40 7.84 7.25
CA VAL A 135 -3.77 6.64 6.47
C VAL A 135 -4.22 7.04 5.07
N LEU A 136 -5.12 8.02 4.96
CA LEU A 136 -5.59 8.51 3.66
C LEU A 136 -4.44 9.08 2.83
N LEU A 137 -3.55 9.87 3.44
CA LEU A 137 -2.37 10.40 2.75
C LEU A 137 -1.42 9.31 2.28
N GLY A 138 -1.13 8.31 3.12
CA GLY A 138 -0.29 7.16 2.76
C GLY A 138 -0.91 6.36 1.60
N LEU A 139 -2.23 6.14 1.64
CA LEU A 139 -2.96 5.47 0.56
C LEU A 139 -2.90 6.27 -0.75
N LEU A 140 -3.12 7.58 -0.69
CA LEU A 140 -3.05 8.46 -1.86
C LEU A 140 -1.65 8.47 -2.48
N VAL A 141 -0.60 8.57 -1.67
CA VAL A 141 0.80 8.53 -2.15
C VAL A 141 1.13 7.17 -2.75
N GLY A 142 0.67 6.07 -2.12
CA GLY A 142 0.81 4.73 -2.67
C GLY A 142 0.12 4.59 -4.03
N CYS A 143 -1.15 4.97 -4.14
CA CYS A 143 -1.91 4.92 -5.40
C CYS A 143 -1.28 5.79 -6.50
N ALA A 144 -0.91 7.04 -6.18
CA ALA A 144 -0.25 7.94 -7.13
C ALA A 144 1.08 7.36 -7.63
N THR A 145 1.87 6.76 -6.74
CA THR A 145 3.14 6.11 -7.08
C THR A 145 2.91 4.88 -7.95
N PHE A 146 1.93 4.06 -7.62
CA PHE A 146 1.56 2.90 -8.41
C PHE A 146 1.17 3.31 -9.84
N VAL A 147 0.26 4.28 -9.98
CA VAL A 147 -0.15 4.82 -11.28
C VAL A 147 1.05 5.37 -12.05
N ARG A 148 1.95 6.10 -11.39
CA ARG A 148 3.17 6.64 -12.00
C ARG A 148 4.10 5.53 -12.49
N VAL A 149 4.33 4.49 -11.68
CA VAL A 149 5.18 3.35 -12.04
C VAL A 149 4.58 2.55 -13.19
N VAL A 150 3.27 2.26 -13.15
CA VAL A 150 2.59 1.57 -14.25
C VAL A 150 2.72 2.40 -15.53
N ARG A 151 2.36 3.69 -15.50
CA ARG A 151 2.46 4.60 -16.67
C ARG A 151 3.88 4.71 -17.22
N ALA A 152 4.90 4.79 -16.37
CA ALA A 152 6.29 4.84 -16.81
C ALA A 152 6.68 3.59 -17.61
N ARG A 153 6.20 2.41 -17.18
CA ARG A 153 6.41 1.14 -17.89
C ARG A 153 5.60 1.03 -19.18
N LEU A 154 4.50 1.77 -19.33
CA LEU A 154 3.75 1.81 -20.59
C LEU A 154 4.48 2.61 -21.65
N ARG A 155 5.04 3.76 -21.25
CA ARG A 155 5.79 4.64 -22.14
C ARG A 155 7.02 3.99 -22.75
N GLU A 156 7.63 3.03 -22.05
CA GLU A 156 8.74 2.23 -22.58
C GLU A 156 8.28 1.33 -23.75
N GLY A 157 7.00 0.91 -23.78
CA GLY A 157 6.43 0.10 -24.86
C GLY A 157 5.73 0.90 -25.97
N GLU A 158 5.16 2.08 -25.67
CA GLU A 158 4.47 2.96 -26.64
C GLU A 158 5.41 3.60 -27.68
N ARG A 159 6.74 3.42 -27.57
CA ARG A 159 7.68 3.92 -28.57
C ARG A 159 7.53 3.25 -29.95
N GLU A 160 6.78 2.16 -30.06
CA GLU A 160 6.62 1.41 -31.32
C GLU A 160 5.21 1.41 -31.92
N GLU A 161 4.12 1.49 -31.13
CA GLU A 161 2.74 1.47 -31.64
C GLU A 161 1.86 2.36 -30.76
N GLY A 162 0.92 3.12 -31.36
CA GLY A 162 0.17 4.21 -30.72
C GLY A 162 -0.57 3.86 -29.42
N SER A 163 -1.02 4.91 -28.70
CA SER A 163 -1.57 4.86 -27.33
C SER A 163 -2.40 3.61 -26.99
N ASP A 164 -1.74 2.63 -26.36
CA ASP A 164 -2.36 1.39 -25.93
C ASP A 164 -2.70 1.48 -24.43
N TRP A 165 -3.99 1.60 -24.11
CA TRP A 165 -4.49 1.70 -22.73
C TRP A 165 -4.58 0.35 -22.02
N ARG A 166 -4.48 -0.76 -22.76
CA ARG A 166 -4.59 -2.13 -22.24
C ARG A 166 -3.76 -2.39 -20.98
N PRO A 167 -2.47 -2.02 -20.90
CA PRO A 167 -1.66 -2.31 -19.72
C PRO A 167 -1.97 -1.43 -18.50
N VAL A 168 -2.76 -0.34 -18.62
CA VAL A 168 -3.26 0.44 -17.47
C VAL A 168 -4.31 -0.35 -16.69
N VAL A 169 -5.18 -1.09 -17.40
CA VAL A 169 -6.38 -1.70 -16.82
C VAL A 169 -6.08 -2.70 -15.70
N PRO A 170 -5.16 -3.66 -15.86
CA PRO A 170 -4.82 -4.58 -14.78
C PRO A 170 -4.28 -3.86 -13.54
N GLY A 171 -3.56 -2.75 -13.73
CA GLY A 171 -3.10 -1.91 -12.64
C GLY A 171 -4.25 -1.24 -11.90
N VAL A 172 -5.15 -0.58 -12.62
CA VAL A 172 -6.33 0.05 -12.01
C VAL A 172 -7.18 -1.00 -11.27
N VAL A 173 -7.39 -2.17 -11.87
CA VAL A 173 -8.14 -3.27 -11.23
C VAL A 173 -7.44 -3.75 -9.97
N LEU A 174 -6.11 -3.98 -10.00
CA LEU A 174 -5.34 -4.38 -8.82
C LEU A 174 -5.45 -3.34 -7.70
N MET A 175 -5.32 -2.05 -8.03
CA MET A 175 -5.41 -0.95 -7.08
C MET A 175 -6.80 -0.87 -6.44
N LEU A 176 -7.86 -0.92 -7.24
CA LEU A 176 -9.25 -0.89 -6.74
C LEU A 176 -9.55 -2.13 -5.89
N ALA A 177 -9.14 -3.31 -6.34
CA ALA A 177 -9.29 -4.54 -5.58
C ALA A 177 -8.57 -4.46 -4.23
N PHE A 178 -7.36 -3.90 -4.19
CA PHE A 178 -6.60 -3.72 -2.94
C PHE A 178 -7.29 -2.74 -1.98
N VAL A 179 -7.78 -1.61 -2.48
CA VAL A 179 -8.51 -0.65 -1.63
C VAL A 179 -9.79 -1.27 -1.07
N ALA A 180 -10.54 -2.00 -1.90
CA ALA A 180 -11.77 -2.66 -1.49
C ALA A 180 -11.51 -3.79 -0.47
N THR A 181 -10.51 -4.65 -0.70
CA THR A 181 -10.15 -5.71 0.25
C THR A 181 -9.59 -5.14 1.54
N LEU A 182 -8.79 -4.07 1.47
CA LEU A 182 -8.27 -3.39 2.66
C LEU A 182 -9.41 -2.80 3.50
N TRP A 183 -10.39 -2.15 2.87
CA TRP A 183 -11.58 -1.65 3.57
C TRP A 183 -12.30 -2.77 4.32
N GLN A 184 -12.56 -3.89 3.65
CA GLN A 184 -13.26 -5.02 4.26
C GLN A 184 -12.46 -5.65 5.40
N VAL A 185 -11.15 -5.79 5.22
CA VAL A 185 -10.26 -6.36 6.24
C VAL A 185 -10.16 -5.41 7.45
N VAL A 186 -10.12 -4.09 7.25
CA VAL A 186 -10.15 -3.12 8.35
C VAL A 186 -11.41 -3.29 9.20
N ALA A 187 -12.57 -3.52 8.59
CA ALA A 187 -13.81 -3.78 9.32
C ALA A 187 -13.73 -5.07 10.17
N LEU A 188 -13.15 -6.15 9.63
CA LEU A 188 -13.00 -7.43 10.33
C LEU A 188 -12.07 -7.35 11.55
N PHE A 189 -11.06 -6.49 11.52
CA PHE A 189 -10.05 -6.39 12.58
C PHE A 189 -10.29 -5.23 13.56
N ALA A 190 -11.41 -4.52 13.44
CA ALA A 190 -11.81 -3.47 14.37
C ALA A 190 -11.90 -3.98 15.83
N PRO A 191 -11.59 -3.16 16.84
CA PRO A 191 -11.08 -1.79 16.75
C PRO A 191 -9.57 -1.74 16.44
N ILE A 192 -9.19 -0.71 15.66
CA ILE A 192 -7.78 -0.31 15.41
C ILE A 192 -7.49 1.00 16.16
N LEU A 193 -8.44 1.94 16.13
CA LEU A 193 -8.41 3.15 16.94
C LEU A 193 -9.24 2.93 18.22
N PRO A 194 -8.94 3.63 19.32
CA PRO A 194 -9.74 3.57 20.55
C PRO A 194 -11.22 3.95 20.32
N GLU A 195 -11.46 4.83 19.36
CA GLU A 195 -12.77 5.42 19.06
C GLU A 195 -13.55 4.61 18.02
N SER A 196 -14.88 4.77 18.00
CA SER A 196 -15.71 4.23 16.94
C SER A 196 -15.43 4.94 15.62
N THR A 197 -14.98 4.20 14.61
CA THR A 197 -14.75 4.72 13.26
C THR A 197 -15.89 4.30 12.32
N PRO A 198 -16.13 5.06 11.23
CA PRO A 198 -17.13 4.69 10.22
C PRO A 198 -16.81 3.35 9.51
N PHE A 199 -15.58 2.84 9.65
CA PHE A 199 -15.15 1.58 9.05
C PHE A 199 -15.65 0.32 9.78
N ARG A 200 -16.36 0.47 10.91
CA ARG A 200 -16.72 -0.66 11.77
C ARG A 200 -17.67 -1.68 11.12
N GLY A 201 -18.56 -1.25 10.23
CA GLY A 201 -19.54 -2.14 9.59
C GLY A 201 -19.20 -2.59 8.17
N GLY A 202 -17.99 -2.33 7.69
CA GLY A 202 -17.56 -2.77 6.36
C GLY A 202 -18.31 -2.08 5.22
N ILE A 203 -18.44 -2.78 4.09
CA ILE A 203 -19.18 -2.28 2.92
C ILE A 203 -20.69 -2.31 3.17
N ASP A 204 -21.17 -3.26 3.98
CA ASP A 204 -22.60 -3.46 4.22
C ASP A 204 -23.22 -2.28 4.98
N ASP A 205 -22.55 -1.72 5.99
CA ASP A 205 -23.03 -0.51 6.68
C ASP A 205 -22.98 0.75 5.81
N ALA A 206 -21.99 0.86 4.91
CA ALA A 206 -21.82 2.04 4.07
C ALA A 206 -22.95 2.21 3.04
N LEU A 207 -23.63 1.12 2.67
CA LEU A 207 -24.75 1.13 1.72
C LEU A 207 -26.11 1.31 2.39
N VAL A 208 -26.17 1.22 3.73
CA VAL A 208 -27.42 1.22 4.50
C VAL A 208 -27.68 2.55 5.24
N GLN A 209 -26.68 3.44 5.34
CA GLN A 209 -26.89 4.79 5.91
C GLN A 209 -27.45 5.76 4.84
N PRO A 210 -28.67 6.30 5.03
CA PRO A 210 -29.29 7.29 4.13
C PRO A 210 -28.65 8.68 4.22
#